data_AF-A0A948XQP4-F1
#
_entry.id   AF-A0A948XQP4-F1
#
_cell.length_a   1.000
_cell.length_b   1.000
_cell.length_c   1.000
_cell.angle_alpha   90.00
_cell.angle_beta   90.00
_cell.angle_gamma   90.00
#
_symmetry.space_group_name_H-M   'P 1'
#
loop_
_entity.id
_entity.type
_entity.pdbx_description
1 polymer ?
#
loop_
_entity_poly.entity_id
_entity_poly.type
_entity_poly.pdbx_seq_one_letter_code
_entity_poly.pdbx_strand_id
1 'polypeptide(L)'
;MAKEMTWRKAIEKVLSEASGALDYKDIAEKIRSDGLRSSLGATPTSTVSAYLTTAINDEGKDCPFQRIGRGLYIWKEKAGITRPTVVGKEASEEKEEDEDDQYDIISSFGMFWRRDAIDWVSKPKILGMQQIGADPVDFHKQIGIYLLYDVREVIYVGRATDRALGRRLYEHTLDRFSSRWDRFSWFGLLPVSEIGTLGTMPSSYEAIKIIPAIEAIMIEALEPRQNRKRGDDLSAVEYIQKEDPEIQKKRVKQTMEAALNKL
;
A
#
# COMPACT_ATOMS: atom_id res chain seq x y z
N MET A 1 -30.61 6.63 -6.41
CA MET A 1 -29.24 6.13 -6.14
C MET A 1 -29.16 5.82 -4.66
N ALA A 2 -28.72 4.61 -4.27
CA ALA A 2 -28.58 4.27 -2.86
C ALA A 2 -27.61 5.27 -2.20
N LYS A 3 -27.97 5.77 -1.01
CA LYS A 3 -27.16 6.73 -0.26
C LYS A 3 -25.83 6.09 0.11
N GLU A 4 -24.72 6.69 -0.31
CA GLU A 4 -23.36 6.21 -0.01
C GLU A 4 -23.19 6.00 1.51
N MET A 5 -22.63 4.86 1.91
CA MET A 5 -22.41 4.56 3.32
C MET A 5 -21.24 5.40 3.86
N THR A 6 -21.34 5.86 5.11
CA THR A 6 -20.16 6.36 5.83
C THR A 6 -19.15 5.22 6.02
N TRP A 7 -17.86 5.53 6.21
CA TRP A 7 -16.84 4.52 6.47
C TRP A 7 -17.24 3.59 7.61
N ARG A 8 -17.66 4.17 8.74
CA ARG A 8 -18.18 3.40 9.88
C ARG A 8 -19.27 2.41 9.50
N LYS A 9 -20.32 2.85 8.80
CA LYS A 9 -21.44 1.97 8.41
C LYS A 9 -21.00 0.87 7.43
N ALA A 10 -20.09 1.18 6.53
CA ALA A 10 -19.55 0.21 5.57
C ALA A 10 -18.71 -0.85 6.30
N ILE A 11 -17.86 -0.46 7.25
CA ILE A 11 -17.06 -1.36 8.09
C ILE A 11 -17.96 -2.27 8.93
N GLU A 12 -18.94 -1.70 9.63
CA GLU A 12 -19.89 -2.46 10.45
C GLU A 12 -20.67 -3.47 9.61
N LYS A 13 -21.14 -3.08 8.42
CA LYS A 13 -21.81 -4.00 7.49
C LYS A 13 -20.90 -5.14 7.06
N VAL A 14 -19.66 -4.85 6.67
CA VAL A 14 -18.71 -5.88 6.24
C VAL A 14 -18.43 -6.88 7.37
N LEU A 15 -18.12 -6.39 8.57
CA LEU A 15 -17.82 -7.25 9.72
C LEU A 15 -19.05 -8.04 10.21
N SER A 16 -20.21 -7.41 10.26
CA SER A 16 -21.46 -8.08 10.68
C SER A 16 -21.93 -9.14 9.67
N GLU A 17 -21.52 -9.08 8.42
CA GLU A 17 -21.82 -10.10 7.40
C GLU A 17 -20.71 -11.16 7.27
N ALA A 18 -19.47 -10.85 7.68
CA ALA A 18 -18.33 -11.77 7.62
C ALA A 18 -18.53 -13.04 8.47
N SER A 19 -18.13 -14.21 7.96
CA SER A 19 -18.27 -15.48 8.70
C SER A 19 -17.28 -15.62 9.87
N GLY A 20 -16.24 -14.80 9.93
CA GLY A 20 -15.21 -14.81 10.95
C GLY A 20 -14.45 -13.49 10.98
N ALA A 21 -13.23 -13.53 11.50
CA ALA A 21 -12.36 -12.37 11.51
C ALA A 21 -11.87 -12.01 10.11
N LEU A 22 -11.69 -10.72 9.85
CA LEU A 22 -11.15 -10.19 8.62
C LEU A 22 -9.94 -9.30 8.92
N ASP A 23 -8.97 -9.31 8.02
CA ASP A 23 -7.93 -8.28 8.01
C ASP A 23 -8.52 -6.94 7.56
N TYR A 24 -8.06 -5.82 8.12
CA TYR A 24 -8.53 -4.50 7.71
C TYR A 24 -8.33 -4.20 6.22
N LYS A 25 -7.37 -4.85 5.56
CA LYS A 25 -7.17 -4.83 4.10
C LYS A 25 -8.34 -5.48 3.37
N ASP A 26 -8.75 -6.65 3.83
CA ASP A 26 -9.89 -7.37 3.28
C ASP A 26 -11.19 -6.61 3.52
N ILE A 27 -11.31 -5.90 4.65
CA ILE A 27 -12.44 -5.02 4.92
C ILE A 27 -12.50 -3.89 3.88
N ALA A 28 -11.38 -3.19 3.63
CA ALA A 28 -11.32 -2.11 2.65
C ALA A 28 -11.64 -2.57 1.23
N GLU A 29 -11.15 -3.75 0.84
CA GLU A 29 -11.41 -4.35 -0.47
C GLU A 29 -12.87 -4.80 -0.59
N LYS A 30 -13.45 -5.36 0.48
CA LYS A 30 -14.86 -5.79 0.49
C LYS A 30 -15.83 -4.60 0.45
N ILE A 31 -15.50 -3.49 1.11
CA ILE A 31 -16.27 -2.23 0.99
C ILE A 31 -16.36 -1.78 -0.47
N ARG A 32 -15.26 -1.92 -1.22
CA ARG A 32 -15.22 -1.61 -2.65
C ARG A 32 -15.98 -2.66 -3.48
N SER A 33 -15.71 -3.95 -3.29
CA SER A 33 -16.32 -5.02 -4.10
C SER A 33 -17.84 -5.04 -3.97
N ASP A 34 -18.34 -4.77 -2.77
CA ASP A 34 -19.77 -4.77 -2.46
C ASP A 34 -20.44 -3.43 -2.85
N GLY A 35 -19.67 -2.47 -3.39
CA GLY A 35 -20.17 -1.16 -3.83
C GLY A 35 -20.72 -0.30 -2.70
N LEU A 36 -20.26 -0.51 -1.46
CA LEU A 36 -20.78 0.21 -0.28
C LEU A 36 -20.35 1.68 -0.28
N ARG A 37 -19.22 1.97 -0.92
CA ARG A 37 -18.69 3.32 -1.13
C ARG A 37 -18.19 3.49 -2.55
N SER A 38 -18.36 4.70 -3.07
CA SER A 38 -17.87 5.16 -4.38
C SER A 38 -16.61 6.00 -4.25
N SER A 39 -16.48 6.77 -3.17
CA SER A 39 -15.30 7.57 -2.85
C SER A 39 -14.49 6.93 -1.72
N LEU A 40 -13.35 6.37 -2.10
CA LEU A 40 -12.42 5.64 -1.24
C LEU A 40 -11.21 6.49 -0.80
N GLY A 41 -10.95 7.61 -1.46
CA GLY A 41 -9.73 8.39 -1.24
C GLY A 41 -8.47 7.65 -1.71
N ALA A 42 -7.30 8.18 -1.33
CA ALA A 42 -6.02 7.62 -1.75
C ALA A 42 -5.51 6.46 -0.87
N THR A 43 -5.93 6.44 0.41
CA THR A 43 -5.43 5.51 1.44
C THR A 43 -6.55 4.72 2.13
N PRO A 44 -7.46 4.06 1.40
CA PRO A 44 -8.65 3.42 1.99
C PRO A 44 -8.33 2.41 3.09
N THR A 45 -7.23 1.68 2.98
CA THR A 45 -6.83 0.65 3.95
C THR A 45 -6.41 1.28 5.26
N SER A 46 -5.62 2.36 5.20
CA SER A 46 -5.24 3.16 6.37
C SER A 46 -6.46 3.85 6.99
N THR A 47 -7.39 4.34 6.16
CA THR A 47 -8.65 4.92 6.63
C THR A 47 -9.48 3.91 7.41
N VAL A 48 -9.63 2.67 6.91
CA VAL A 48 -10.34 1.61 7.63
C VAL A 48 -9.66 1.29 8.97
N SER A 49 -8.35 1.12 9.00
CA SER A 49 -7.58 0.87 10.24
C SER A 49 -7.78 2.00 11.27
N ALA A 50 -7.72 3.26 10.83
CA ALA A 50 -7.93 4.42 11.70
C ALA A 50 -9.35 4.43 12.30
N TYR A 51 -10.38 4.13 11.50
CA TYR A 51 -11.77 4.05 11.98
C TYR A 51 -11.98 2.91 12.98
N LEU A 52 -11.40 1.74 12.72
CA LEU A 52 -11.48 0.58 13.62
C LEU A 52 -10.85 0.90 14.98
N THR A 53 -9.63 1.44 14.95
CA THR A 53 -8.87 1.80 16.16
C THR A 53 -9.59 2.89 16.96
N THR A 54 -10.02 3.96 16.30
CA THR A 54 -10.74 5.07 16.95
C THR A 54 -12.04 4.58 17.58
N ALA A 55 -12.84 3.78 16.86
CA ALA A 55 -14.11 3.27 17.39
C ALA A 55 -13.91 2.34 18.60
N ILE A 56 -12.90 1.47 18.57
CA ILE A 56 -12.57 0.58 19.71
C ILE A 56 -12.15 1.41 20.92
N ASN A 57 -11.33 2.44 20.72
CA ASN A 57 -10.83 3.28 21.81
C ASN A 57 -11.94 4.16 22.41
N ASP A 58 -12.78 4.76 21.57
CA ASP A 58 -13.83 5.69 21.99
C ASP A 58 -15.03 4.96 22.62
N GLU A 59 -15.41 3.79 22.09
CA GLU A 59 -16.62 3.06 22.50
C GLU A 59 -16.34 1.91 23.47
N GLY A 60 -15.09 1.45 23.54
CA GLY A 60 -14.64 0.39 24.46
C GLY A 60 -15.53 -0.86 24.42
N LYS A 61 -16.26 -1.10 25.53
CA LYS A 61 -17.13 -2.28 25.68
C LYS A 61 -18.34 -2.23 24.75
N ASP A 62 -18.81 -1.03 24.40
CA ASP A 62 -20.00 -0.83 23.58
C ASP A 62 -19.72 -0.95 22.07
N CYS A 63 -18.44 -0.95 21.67
CA CYS A 63 -18.05 -1.17 20.27
C CYS A 63 -18.56 -2.54 19.76
N PRO A 64 -19.25 -2.65 18.63
CA PRO A 64 -19.86 -3.92 18.19
C PRO A 64 -18.86 -4.94 17.63
N PHE A 65 -17.62 -4.52 17.38
CA PHE A 65 -16.51 -5.36 16.93
C PHE A 65 -15.33 -5.27 17.91
N GLN A 66 -14.37 -6.17 17.74
CA GLN A 66 -13.13 -6.19 18.54
C GLN A 66 -11.95 -6.65 17.68
N ARG A 67 -10.76 -6.20 18.05
CA ARG A 67 -9.50 -6.74 17.53
C ARG A 67 -9.20 -8.07 18.23
N ILE A 68 -8.77 -9.07 17.47
CA ILE A 68 -8.43 -10.41 18.00
C ILE A 68 -7.01 -10.87 17.66
N GLY A 69 -6.29 -10.07 16.89
CA GLY A 69 -4.91 -10.30 16.48
C GLY A 69 -4.43 -9.16 15.60
N ARG A 70 -3.16 -9.21 15.20
CA ARG A 70 -2.53 -8.19 14.35
C ARG A 70 -3.36 -8.00 13.06
N GLY A 71 -3.88 -6.78 12.86
CA GLY A 71 -4.73 -6.43 11.72
C GLY A 71 -6.10 -7.13 11.65
N LEU A 72 -6.42 -8.03 12.58
CA LEU A 72 -7.60 -8.90 12.50
C LEU A 72 -8.73 -8.42 13.41
N TYR A 73 -9.90 -8.22 12.80
CA TYR A 73 -11.10 -7.71 13.47
C TYR A 73 -12.28 -8.63 13.26
N ILE A 74 -13.13 -8.78 14.29
CA ILE A 74 -14.32 -9.64 14.24
C ILE A 74 -15.53 -8.94 14.86
N TRP A 75 -16.72 -9.23 14.35
CA TRP A 75 -17.98 -8.86 14.98
C TRP A 75 -18.17 -9.61 16.31
N LYS A 76 -18.42 -8.91 17.42
CA LYS A 76 -18.43 -9.51 18.76
C LYS A 76 -19.43 -10.66 18.90
N GLU A 77 -20.62 -10.55 18.30
CA GLU A 77 -21.63 -11.62 18.35
C GLU A 77 -21.17 -12.91 17.65
N LYS A 78 -20.20 -12.81 16.74
CA LYS A 78 -19.60 -13.95 16.02
C LYS A 78 -18.33 -14.49 16.69
N ALA A 79 -17.76 -13.75 17.64
CA ALA A 79 -16.59 -14.18 18.42
C ALA A 79 -16.89 -15.42 19.30
N GLY A 80 -18.17 -15.76 19.50
CA GLY A 80 -18.61 -16.97 20.20
C GLY A 80 -18.51 -18.27 19.40
N ILE A 81 -18.16 -18.23 18.10
CA ILE A 81 -18.05 -19.44 17.24
C ILE A 81 -16.59 -19.90 17.08
N THR A 82 -15.59 -19.15 17.57
CA THR A 82 -14.19 -19.60 17.68
C THR A 82 -13.53 -19.06 18.94
N ARG A 83 -13.79 -19.71 20.08
CA ARG A 83 -12.84 -19.74 21.20
C ARG A 83 -12.42 -21.19 21.43
N PRO A 84 -11.20 -21.62 21.07
CA PRO A 84 -10.52 -22.55 21.94
C PRO A 84 -10.25 -21.78 23.24
N THR A 85 -10.83 -22.27 24.32
CA THR A 85 -10.52 -21.85 25.68
C THR A 85 -9.03 -22.06 25.90
N VAL A 86 -8.21 -21.03 25.76
CA VAL A 86 -6.89 -21.04 26.41
C VAL A 86 -7.15 -20.63 27.85
N VAL A 87 -7.39 -21.66 28.67
CA VAL A 87 -7.32 -21.55 30.12
C VAL A 87 -5.88 -21.19 30.47
N GLY A 88 -5.69 -20.02 31.05
CA GLY A 88 -4.46 -19.65 31.76
C GLY A 88 -3.56 -18.66 31.03
N LYS A 89 -3.88 -17.38 31.16
CA LYS A 89 -3.03 -16.43 31.89
C LYS A 89 -3.85 -15.18 32.20
N GLU A 90 -3.73 -14.75 33.44
CA GLU A 90 -4.27 -13.50 33.94
C GLU A 90 -3.92 -12.37 32.98
N ALA A 91 -4.88 -11.47 32.79
CA ALA A 91 -4.69 -10.23 32.09
C ALA A 91 -3.58 -9.43 32.79
N SER A 92 -2.35 -9.52 32.28
CA SER A 92 -1.48 -8.37 32.31
C SER A 92 -2.00 -7.41 31.25
N GLU A 93 -2.29 -6.18 31.69
CA GLU A 93 -2.41 -4.99 30.84
C GLU A 93 -1.03 -4.69 30.24
N GLU A 94 -0.48 -5.61 29.46
CA GLU A 94 0.56 -5.28 28.50
C GLU A 94 -0.17 -4.62 27.35
N LYS A 95 0.04 -3.31 27.20
CA LYS A 95 -0.23 -2.62 25.95
C LYS A 95 0.41 -3.48 24.87
N GLU A 96 -0.40 -4.15 24.06
CA GLU A 96 0.08 -4.71 22.80
C GLU A 96 0.77 -3.54 22.09
N GLU A 97 2.11 -3.55 22.08
CA GLU A 97 2.90 -2.58 21.34
C GLU A 97 2.32 -2.55 19.93
N ASP A 98 2.05 -1.36 19.40
CA ASP A 98 1.48 -1.19 18.06
C ASP A 98 2.47 -1.76 17.04
N GLU A 99 2.37 -3.06 16.72
CA GLU A 99 3.25 -3.89 15.86
C GLU A 99 3.22 -3.48 14.36
N ASP A 100 2.88 -2.23 14.09
CA ASP A 100 2.89 -1.56 12.78
C ASP A 100 4.16 -0.68 12.61
N ASP A 101 5.12 -0.77 13.54
CA ASP A 101 6.39 -0.01 13.61
C ASP A 101 7.19 0.07 12.30
N GLN A 102 7.05 -0.93 11.44
CA GLN A 102 7.74 -0.98 10.16
C GLN A 102 7.21 0.04 9.14
N TYR A 103 5.91 0.33 9.19
CA TYR A 103 5.25 1.31 8.33
C TYR A 103 5.67 2.74 8.67
N ASP A 104 6.17 2.96 9.88
CA ASP A 104 6.65 4.27 10.30
C ASP A 104 7.87 4.70 9.50
N ILE A 105 8.67 3.75 9.01
CA ILE A 105 9.82 4.04 8.15
C ILE A 105 9.45 3.86 6.68
N ILE A 106 8.94 2.69 6.30
CA ILE A 106 8.53 2.43 4.91
C ILE A 106 7.05 2.72 4.79
N SER A 107 6.73 3.96 4.42
CA SER A 107 5.34 4.43 4.38
C SER A 107 4.57 3.95 3.16
N SER A 108 5.29 3.58 2.11
CA SER A 108 4.74 3.15 0.82
C SER A 108 5.80 2.42 0.03
N PHE A 109 5.42 1.39 -0.72
CA PHE A 109 6.33 0.72 -1.64
C PHE A 109 5.58 0.18 -2.85
N GLY A 110 6.32 -0.19 -3.89
CA GLY A 110 5.75 -0.82 -5.07
C GLY A 110 6.73 -1.85 -5.64
N MET A 111 6.22 -3.04 -5.94
CA MET A 111 7.02 -4.16 -6.42
C MET A 111 6.83 -4.42 -7.91
N PHE A 112 7.95 -4.66 -8.61
CA PHE A 112 8.00 -5.05 -10.02
C PHE A 112 7.17 -4.18 -10.99
N TRP A 113 7.07 -2.88 -10.72
CA TRP A 113 6.40 -1.90 -11.58
C TRP A 113 7.06 -1.87 -12.95
N ARG A 114 6.24 -1.86 -14.00
CA ARG A 114 6.72 -1.90 -15.38
C ARG A 114 7.23 -0.53 -15.81
N ARG A 115 8.38 -0.53 -16.47
CA ARG A 115 8.96 0.66 -17.07
C ARG A 115 8.07 1.25 -18.18
N ASP A 116 7.43 0.39 -18.96
CA ASP A 116 6.61 0.78 -20.12
C ASP A 116 5.26 1.43 -19.74
N ALA A 117 4.89 1.38 -18.46
CA ALA A 117 3.69 1.98 -17.92
C ALA A 117 3.91 3.43 -17.42
N ILE A 118 5.10 3.99 -17.64
CA ILE A 118 5.45 5.37 -17.29
C ILE A 118 5.73 6.20 -18.54
N ASP A 119 5.16 7.41 -18.59
CA ASP A 119 5.53 8.39 -19.59
C ASP A 119 6.83 9.09 -19.20
N TRP A 120 7.94 8.66 -19.80
CA TRP A 120 9.28 9.15 -19.44
C TRP A 120 9.54 10.56 -19.99
N VAL A 121 9.26 11.55 -19.14
CA VAL A 121 9.65 12.96 -19.31
C VAL A 121 10.53 13.41 -18.13
N SER A 122 11.05 14.64 -18.15
CA SER A 122 11.98 15.13 -17.12
C SER A 122 11.42 15.14 -15.69
N LYS A 123 10.09 15.18 -15.56
CA LYS A 123 9.32 15.02 -14.32
C LYS A 123 8.23 13.96 -14.55
N PRO A 124 8.59 12.65 -14.63
CA PRO A 124 7.61 11.63 -14.97
C PRO A 124 6.66 11.41 -13.79
N LYS A 125 5.39 11.13 -14.07
CA LYS A 125 4.46 10.69 -13.02
C LYS A 125 4.73 9.23 -12.68
N ILE A 126 4.75 8.93 -11.40
CA ILE A 126 4.96 7.57 -10.89
C ILE A 126 3.69 7.17 -10.15
N LEU A 127 2.66 6.76 -10.89
CA LEU A 127 1.31 6.60 -10.35
C LEU A 127 1.09 5.22 -9.73
N GLY A 128 0.56 5.20 -8.50
CA GLY A 128 0.13 3.97 -7.83
C GLY A 128 -1.24 4.12 -7.16
N MET A 129 -1.90 3.01 -6.85
CA MET A 129 -3.16 2.94 -6.09
C MET A 129 -3.06 1.83 -5.03
N GLN A 130 -3.56 2.08 -3.81
CA GLN A 130 -3.52 1.10 -2.72
C GLN A 130 -4.45 -0.10 -2.98
N GLN A 131 -5.56 0.15 -3.66
CA GLN A 131 -6.46 -0.89 -4.19
C GLN A 131 -7.17 -0.37 -5.44
N ILE A 132 -7.84 -1.26 -6.16
CA ILE A 132 -8.66 -0.87 -7.32
C ILE A 132 -9.68 0.19 -6.88
N GLY A 133 -9.92 1.20 -7.70
CA GLY A 133 -10.90 2.26 -7.37
C GLY A 133 -10.45 3.28 -6.31
N ALA A 134 -9.29 3.11 -5.68
CA ALA A 134 -8.67 4.17 -4.89
C ALA A 134 -8.15 5.30 -5.79
N ASP A 135 -8.04 6.50 -5.23
CA ASP A 135 -7.45 7.64 -5.94
C ASP A 135 -5.96 7.40 -6.20
N PRO A 136 -5.46 7.72 -7.41
CA PRO A 136 -4.06 7.53 -7.73
C PRO A 136 -3.15 8.53 -7.00
N VAL A 137 -2.02 8.04 -6.52
CA VAL A 137 -0.97 8.81 -5.85
C VAL A 137 0.23 8.93 -6.79
N ASP A 138 0.79 10.13 -6.91
CA ASP A 138 2.03 10.36 -7.66
C ASP A 138 3.25 10.31 -6.75
N PHE A 139 4.04 9.25 -6.92
CA PHE A 139 5.26 8.99 -6.18
C PHE A 139 6.51 9.64 -6.79
N HIS A 140 6.37 10.53 -7.79
CA HIS A 140 7.51 11.23 -8.40
C HIS A 140 8.46 11.82 -7.35
N LYS A 141 7.89 12.46 -6.32
CA LYS A 141 8.61 13.18 -5.26
C LYS A 141 9.14 12.27 -4.14
N GLN A 142 8.84 10.97 -4.17
CA GLN A 142 9.23 10.04 -3.12
C GLN A 142 10.76 9.97 -2.96
N ILE A 143 11.21 9.63 -1.76
CA ILE A 143 12.61 9.37 -1.42
C ILE A 143 12.72 8.00 -0.76
N GLY A 144 13.90 7.40 -0.83
CA GLY A 144 14.16 6.06 -0.32
C GLY A 144 15.06 5.25 -1.24
N ILE A 145 14.81 3.94 -1.34
CA ILE A 145 15.62 2.99 -2.09
C ILE A 145 14.81 2.47 -3.29
N TYR A 146 15.48 2.23 -4.41
CA TYR A 146 14.87 1.60 -5.58
C TYR A 146 15.78 0.54 -6.19
N LEU A 147 15.15 -0.44 -6.83
CA LEU A 147 15.78 -1.55 -7.51
C LEU A 147 15.37 -1.50 -8.98
N LEU A 148 16.32 -1.76 -9.89
CA LEU A 148 16.04 -1.95 -11.31
C LEU A 148 16.25 -3.43 -11.65
N TYR A 149 15.35 -3.96 -12.47
CA TYR A 149 15.34 -5.36 -12.86
C TYR A 149 15.51 -5.51 -14.36
N ASP A 150 16.25 -6.53 -14.74
CA ASP A 150 16.16 -7.16 -16.07
C ASP A 150 15.41 -8.49 -15.91
N VAL A 151 14.15 -8.52 -16.34
CA VAL A 151 13.23 -9.65 -16.16
C VAL A 151 12.95 -9.96 -14.69
N ARG A 152 13.82 -10.73 -14.03
CA ARG A 152 13.75 -11.09 -12.60
C ARG A 152 15.05 -10.80 -11.85
N GLU A 153 16.13 -10.45 -12.55
CA GLU A 153 17.42 -10.19 -11.93
C GLU A 153 17.51 -8.73 -11.49
N VAL A 154 17.90 -8.50 -10.23
CA VAL A 154 18.24 -7.15 -9.74
C VAL A 154 19.59 -6.75 -10.34
N ILE A 155 19.58 -5.81 -11.28
CA ILE A 155 20.81 -5.35 -11.96
C ILE A 155 21.39 -4.08 -11.35
N TYR A 156 20.60 -3.37 -10.53
CA TYR A 156 21.02 -2.12 -9.90
C TYR A 156 20.17 -1.82 -8.67
N VAL A 157 20.84 -1.30 -7.63
CA VAL A 157 20.20 -0.73 -6.43
C VAL A 157 20.64 0.71 -6.30
N GLY A 158 19.69 1.61 -6.11
CA GLY A 158 19.93 3.04 -5.99
C GLY A 158 19.18 3.68 -4.83
N ARG A 159 19.60 4.89 -4.49
CA ARG A 159 18.94 5.76 -3.51
C ARG A 159 18.43 7.05 -4.16
N ALA A 160 17.31 7.52 -3.66
CA ALA A 160 16.72 8.82 -3.95
C ALA A 160 16.65 9.61 -2.64
N THR A 161 17.58 10.56 -2.45
CA THR A 161 17.65 11.42 -1.25
C THR A 161 17.48 12.88 -1.67
N ASP A 162 18.53 13.49 -2.22
CA ASP A 162 18.52 14.90 -2.64
C ASP A 162 17.74 15.10 -3.94
N ARG A 163 17.65 14.03 -4.73
CA ARG A 163 16.84 13.95 -5.95
C ARG A 163 15.75 12.93 -5.75
N ALA A 164 14.54 13.31 -6.13
CA ALA A 164 13.37 12.47 -5.98
C ALA A 164 13.41 11.21 -6.86
N LEU A 165 12.64 10.20 -6.47
CA LEU A 165 12.55 8.89 -7.11
C LEU A 165 12.29 9.00 -8.62
N GLY A 166 11.27 9.73 -9.02
CA GLY A 166 10.91 9.86 -10.44
C GLY A 166 12.02 10.48 -11.27
N ARG A 167 12.79 11.43 -10.69
CA ARG A 167 13.95 12.02 -11.36
C ARG A 167 15.09 11.01 -11.52
N ARG A 168 15.38 10.21 -10.49
CA ARG A 168 16.43 9.18 -10.54
C ARG A 168 16.09 8.08 -11.54
N LEU A 169 14.84 7.62 -11.56
CA LEU A 169 14.37 6.64 -12.53
C LEU A 169 14.45 7.18 -13.96
N TYR A 170 14.05 8.45 -14.19
CA TYR A 170 14.19 9.09 -15.49
C TYR A 170 15.64 9.14 -15.96
N GLU A 171 16.61 9.46 -15.09
CA GLU A 171 18.03 9.47 -15.45
C GLU A 171 18.52 8.09 -15.93
N HIS A 172 18.01 7.00 -15.35
CA HIS A 172 18.29 5.63 -15.79
C HIS A 172 17.65 5.24 -17.13
N THR A 173 16.80 6.10 -17.70
CA THR A 173 16.33 5.93 -19.09
C THR A 173 17.29 6.53 -20.12
N LEU A 174 18.25 7.34 -19.67
CA LEU A 174 19.20 8.05 -20.52
C LEU A 174 20.64 7.57 -20.37
N ASP A 175 20.96 6.86 -19.29
CA ASP A 175 22.31 6.41 -18.99
C ASP A 175 22.66 5.05 -19.64
N ARG A 176 23.79 4.46 -19.21
CA ARG A 176 24.26 3.15 -19.69
C ARG A 176 23.32 1.97 -19.41
N PHE A 177 22.35 2.14 -18.51
CA PHE A 177 21.35 1.13 -18.17
C PHE A 177 20.06 1.30 -18.98
N SER A 178 19.94 2.35 -19.80
CA SER A 178 18.73 2.69 -20.56
C SER A 178 18.11 1.55 -21.37
N SER A 179 18.84 0.54 -21.79
CA SER A 179 18.31 -0.61 -22.54
C SER A 179 18.24 -1.92 -21.73
N ARG A 180 18.65 -1.90 -20.46
CA ARG A 180 18.88 -3.11 -19.66
C ARG A 180 17.80 -3.45 -18.65
N TRP A 181 16.91 -2.52 -18.32
CA TRP A 181 15.87 -2.75 -17.32
C TRP A 181 14.47 -2.57 -17.89
N ASP A 182 13.55 -3.43 -17.45
CA ASP A 182 12.15 -3.48 -17.85
C ASP A 182 11.20 -3.25 -16.67
N ARG A 183 11.67 -3.44 -15.43
CA ARG A 183 10.90 -3.25 -14.21
C ARG A 183 11.71 -2.57 -13.12
N PHE A 184 11.00 -2.03 -12.14
CA PHE A 184 11.61 -1.45 -10.95
C PHE A 184 10.76 -1.71 -9.71
N SER A 185 11.39 -1.64 -8.55
CA SER A 185 10.72 -1.62 -7.25
C SER A 185 11.26 -0.46 -6.46
N TRP A 186 10.47 0.04 -5.52
CA TRP A 186 10.86 1.19 -4.73
C TRP A 186 10.25 1.08 -3.34
N PHE A 187 10.98 1.57 -2.34
CA PHE A 187 10.61 1.61 -0.93
C PHE A 187 10.73 3.06 -0.47
N GLY A 188 9.59 3.68 -0.17
CA GLY A 188 9.44 5.11 0.07
C GLY A 188 9.35 5.47 1.55
N LEU A 189 9.89 6.65 1.89
CA LEU A 189 9.93 7.15 3.27
C LEU A 189 8.93 8.30 3.54
N LEU A 190 8.43 8.99 2.50
CA LEU A 190 7.47 10.08 2.66
C LEU A 190 6.06 9.51 2.87
N PRO A 191 5.37 9.83 3.97
CA PRO A 191 4.03 9.33 4.22
C PRO A 191 3.03 9.84 3.17
N VAL A 192 1.99 9.05 2.90
CA VAL A 192 0.92 9.41 1.98
C VAL A 192 -0.27 9.90 2.79
N SER A 193 -0.78 11.09 2.47
CA SER A 193 -1.98 11.63 3.10
C SER A 193 -3.26 11.02 2.51
N GLU A 194 -4.39 11.20 3.19
CA GLU A 194 -5.70 10.72 2.72
C GLU A 194 -6.11 11.27 1.33
N ILE A 195 -5.61 12.46 0.99
CA ILE A 195 -5.83 13.13 -0.31
C ILE A 195 -4.77 12.76 -1.36
N GLY A 196 -3.88 11.81 -1.05
CA GLY A 196 -2.89 11.29 -1.99
C GLY A 196 -1.67 12.19 -2.21
N THR A 197 -1.37 13.08 -1.27
CA THR A 197 -0.15 13.91 -1.31
C THR A 197 0.95 13.30 -0.45
N LEU A 198 2.20 13.43 -0.89
CA LEU A 198 3.36 13.03 -0.09
C LEU A 198 3.66 14.09 0.98
N GLY A 199 3.78 13.64 2.22
CA GLY A 199 4.15 14.45 3.37
C GLY A 199 5.66 14.62 3.54
N THR A 200 6.07 14.93 4.77
CA THR A 200 7.49 15.10 5.16
C THR A 200 7.95 13.93 6.02
N MET A 201 9.24 13.61 5.98
CA MET A 201 9.81 12.64 6.92
C MET A 201 9.87 13.21 8.35
N PRO A 202 9.76 12.35 9.37
CA PRO A 202 10.23 12.65 10.72
C PRO A 202 11.70 13.06 10.74
N SER A 203 12.09 13.85 11.75
CA SER A 203 13.49 14.26 11.96
C SER A 203 14.39 13.12 12.46
N SER A 204 13.81 12.09 13.07
CA SER A 204 14.51 10.93 13.63
C SER A 204 13.61 9.72 13.65
N TYR A 205 14.22 8.53 13.60
CA TYR A 205 13.55 7.24 13.82
C TYR A 205 14.18 6.54 15.01
N GLU A 206 13.35 5.84 15.78
CA GLU A 206 13.82 4.97 16.85
C GLU A 206 14.46 3.71 16.28
N ALA A 207 15.53 3.22 16.90
CA ALA A 207 16.27 2.06 16.42
C ALA A 207 15.39 0.81 16.31
N ILE A 208 14.40 0.68 17.20
CA ILE A 208 13.43 -0.42 17.21
C ILE A 208 12.59 -0.48 15.92
N LYS A 209 12.38 0.66 15.25
CA LYS A 209 11.63 0.75 13.98
C LYS A 209 12.52 0.47 12.76
N ILE A 210 13.83 0.74 12.87
CA ILE A 210 14.80 0.60 11.78
C ILE A 210 15.05 -0.86 11.42
N ILE A 211 15.27 -1.72 12.41
CA ILE A 211 15.62 -3.13 12.17
C ILE A 211 14.50 -3.86 11.40
N PRO A 212 13.22 -3.78 11.81
CA PRO A 212 12.10 -4.35 11.04
C PRO A 212 12.02 -3.81 9.62
N ALA A 213 12.20 -2.50 9.43
CA ALA A 213 12.13 -1.88 8.11
C ALA A 213 13.21 -2.42 7.16
N ILE A 214 14.44 -2.57 7.65
CA ILE A 214 15.55 -3.14 6.88
C ILE A 214 15.30 -4.63 6.60
N GLU A 215 14.84 -5.40 7.60
CA GLU A 215 14.48 -6.82 7.42
C GLU A 215 13.46 -6.98 6.30
N ALA A 216 12.39 -6.19 6.32
CA ALA A 216 11.32 -6.32 5.34
C ALA A 216 11.74 -5.91 3.93
N ILE A 217 12.55 -4.86 3.76
CA ILE A 217 13.14 -4.55 2.45
C ILE A 217 13.93 -5.76 1.94
N MET A 218 14.74 -6.39 2.80
CA MET A 218 15.53 -7.56 2.39
C MET A 218 14.65 -8.76 2.05
N ILE A 219 13.57 -9.01 2.80
CA ILE A 219 12.64 -10.10 2.51
C ILE A 219 11.94 -9.87 1.17
N GLU A 220 11.39 -8.68 0.94
CA GLU A 220 10.66 -8.36 -0.29
C GLU A 220 11.60 -8.31 -1.51
N ALA A 221 12.81 -7.76 -1.36
CA ALA A 221 13.75 -7.65 -2.47
C ALA A 221 14.44 -8.97 -2.85
N LEU A 222 14.78 -9.82 -1.86
CA LEU A 222 15.53 -11.05 -2.11
C LEU A 222 14.65 -12.28 -2.28
N GLU A 223 13.38 -12.20 -1.90
CA GLU A 223 12.41 -13.30 -1.92
C GLU A 223 12.98 -14.65 -1.39
N PRO A 224 13.60 -14.68 -0.21
CA PRO A 224 14.32 -15.87 0.26
C PRO A 224 13.35 -17.03 0.51
N ARG A 225 13.63 -18.20 -0.09
CA ARG A 225 12.73 -19.37 -0.10
C ARG A 225 12.30 -19.88 1.27
N GLN A 226 13.09 -19.64 2.32
CA GLN A 226 12.84 -20.13 3.67
C GLN A 226 12.08 -19.14 4.55
N ASN A 227 11.93 -17.87 4.15
CA ASN A 227 11.21 -16.89 4.94
C ASN A 227 9.70 -17.08 4.78
N ARG A 228 9.04 -17.39 5.90
CA ARG A 228 7.58 -17.55 5.96
C ARG A 228 6.82 -16.24 6.11
N LYS A 229 7.50 -15.13 6.44
CA LYS A 229 6.91 -13.78 6.57
C LYS A 229 6.61 -13.07 5.23
N ARG A 230 6.79 -13.76 4.11
CA ARG A 230 6.70 -13.15 2.78
C ARG A 230 5.30 -12.55 2.54
N GLY A 231 5.23 -11.27 2.16
CA GLY A 231 3.96 -10.60 1.87
C GLY A 231 3.17 -10.12 3.09
N ASP A 232 3.55 -10.47 4.31
CA ASP A 232 2.83 -10.05 5.53
C ASP A 232 3.37 -8.72 6.08
N ASP A 233 4.69 -8.51 6.01
CA ASP A 233 5.35 -7.39 6.72
C ASP A 233 5.11 -6.02 6.07
N LEU A 234 5.05 -5.91 4.73
CA LEU A 234 4.84 -4.63 4.04
C LEU A 234 3.48 -4.46 3.36
N SER A 235 2.67 -5.51 3.19
CA SER A 235 1.50 -5.45 2.28
C SER A 235 0.46 -4.36 2.58
N ALA A 236 0.42 -3.80 3.78
CA ALA A 236 -0.47 -2.68 4.11
C ALA A 236 -0.17 -1.39 3.34
N VAL A 237 1.11 -1.20 3.00
CA VAL A 237 1.62 0.02 2.37
C VAL A 237 2.04 -0.25 0.93
N GLU A 238 1.61 -1.38 0.35
CA GLU A 238 1.87 -1.67 -1.06
C GLU A 238 0.96 -0.83 -1.96
N TYR A 239 1.55 -0.29 -3.02
CA TYR A 239 0.83 0.36 -4.10
C TYR A 239 0.97 -0.44 -5.39
N ILE A 240 -0.18 -0.67 -6.02
CA ILE A 240 -0.27 -1.29 -7.34
C ILE A 240 -0.06 -0.20 -8.39
N GLN A 241 0.81 -0.46 -9.37
CA GLN A 241 1.11 0.49 -10.43
C GLN A 241 -0.16 0.87 -11.23
N LYS A 242 -0.32 2.16 -11.49
CA LYS A 242 -1.27 2.69 -12.47
C LYS A 242 -0.53 3.19 -13.69
N GLU A 243 -0.93 2.72 -14.87
CA GLU A 243 -0.39 3.22 -16.15
C GLU A 243 -0.69 4.71 -16.31
N ASP A 244 0.31 5.49 -16.75
CA ASP A 244 0.12 6.91 -17.03
C ASP A 244 -0.94 7.09 -18.15
N PRO A 245 -2.04 7.81 -17.91
CA PRO A 245 -3.07 8.07 -18.92
C PRO A 245 -2.53 8.71 -20.22
N GLU A 246 -1.41 9.43 -20.16
CA GLU A 246 -0.78 10.03 -21.34
C GLU A 246 -0.26 8.98 -22.33
N ILE A 247 0.10 7.78 -21.86
CA ILE A 247 0.56 6.68 -22.74
C ILE A 247 -0.58 6.26 -23.67
N GLN A 248 -1.77 6.05 -23.12
CA GLN A 248 -2.93 5.65 -23.92
C GLN A 248 -3.34 6.75 -24.91
N LYS A 249 -3.31 8.01 -24.48
CA LYS A 249 -3.56 9.15 -25.38
C LYS A 249 -2.58 9.17 -26.56
N LYS A 250 -1.28 8.95 -26.30
CA LYS A 250 -0.26 8.87 -27.35
C LYS A 250 -0.48 7.70 -28.30
N ARG A 251 -0.81 6.51 -27.78
CA ARG A 251 -1.13 5.31 -28.59
C ARG A 251 -2.33 5.55 -29.52
N VAL A 252 -3.41 6.13 -29.00
CA VAL A 252 -4.61 6.44 -29.79
C VAL A 252 -4.28 7.45 -30.89
N LYS A 253 -3.56 8.54 -30.56
CA LYS A 253 -3.15 9.55 -31.54
C LYS A 253 -2.30 8.95 -32.66
N GLN A 254 -1.29 8.15 -32.33
CA GLN A 254 -0.43 7.49 -33.31
C GLN A 254 -1.22 6.55 -34.23
N THR A 255 -2.19 5.82 -33.69
CA THR A 255 -3.04 4.91 -34.46
C THR A 255 -3.93 5.68 -35.45
N MET A 256 -4.48 6.83 -35.03
CA MET A 256 -5.27 7.71 -35.91
C MET A 256 -4.42 8.32 -37.03
N GLU A 257 -3.22 8.83 -36.71
CA GLU A 257 -2.29 9.38 -37.71
C GLU A 257 -1.87 8.31 -38.74
N ALA A 258 -1.58 7.08 -38.28
CA ALA A 258 -1.25 5.97 -39.17
C ALA A 258 -2.41 5.55 -40.08
N ALA A 259 -3.66 5.67 -39.62
CA ALA A 259 -4.84 5.41 -40.44
C ALA A 259 -5.07 6.51 -41.47
N LEU A 260 -4.89 7.79 -41.09
CA LEU A 260 -5.00 8.95 -41.98
C LEU A 260 -3.94 8.93 -43.09
N ASN A 261 -2.70 8.51 -42.80
CA ASN A 261 -1.63 8.41 -43.79
C ASN A 261 -1.78 7.23 -44.78
N LYS A 262 -2.74 6.33 -44.55
CA LYS A 262 -3.06 5.20 -45.44
C LYS A 262 -4.23 5.50 -46.41
N LEU A 263 -4.85 6.68 -46.27
CA LEU A 263 -5.87 7.21 -47.18
C LEU A 263 -5.23 8.15 -48.20
#